data_AF-A0A7W6EFM8-F1
#
_entry.id   AF-A0A7W6EFM8-F1
#
_cell.length_a   1.000
_cell.length_b   1.000
_cell.length_c   1.000
_cell.angle_alpha   90.00
_cell.angle_beta   90.00
_cell.angle_gamma   90.00
#
_symmetry.space_group_name_H-M   'P 1'
#
loop_
_entity.id
_entity.type
_entity.pdbx_description
1 polymer ?
#
loop_
_entity_poly.entity_id
_entity_poly.type
_entity_poly.pdbx_seq_one_letter_code
_entity_poly.pdbx_strand_id
1 'polypeptide(L)'
;MRFLPLPPARPLDMPFLVLDWSLFIAQLFLGLAMACAAYRLIFGPRAQDRILGLDTFYVNAMLLLLTYGIRIASATYFEVALIIALLGFVGTAALSKFLMRGEVIE
;
A
#
# COMPACT_ATOMS: atom_id res chain seq x y z
N MET A 1 -30.04 9.05 -28.63
CA MET A 1 -30.59 10.42 -28.49
C MET A 1 -31.63 10.45 -27.38
N ARG A 2 -31.19 10.65 -26.14
CA ARG A 2 -31.99 11.30 -25.10
C ARG A 2 -31.00 11.93 -24.14
N PHE A 3 -30.59 13.15 -24.49
CA PHE A 3 -29.87 14.04 -23.61
C PHE A 3 -30.77 14.25 -22.38
N LEU A 4 -30.50 13.51 -21.31
CA LEU A 4 -31.01 13.87 -20.00
C LEU A 4 -30.25 15.15 -19.60
N PRO A 5 -30.94 16.26 -19.30
CA PRO A 5 -30.25 17.43 -18.77
C PRO A 5 -29.61 17.02 -17.45
N LEU A 6 -28.28 17.12 -17.37
CA LEU A 6 -27.54 16.98 -16.13
C LEU A 6 -28.13 17.98 -15.12
N PRO A 7 -28.50 17.55 -13.91
CA PRO A 7 -28.88 18.49 -12.86
C PRO A 7 -27.71 19.45 -12.61
N PRO A 8 -27.98 20.72 -12.21
CA PRO A 8 -26.91 21.65 -11.86
C PRO A 8 -26.06 21.03 -10.74
N ALA A 9 -24.74 21.02 -10.93
CA ALA A 9 -23.77 20.51 -9.96
C ALA A 9 -24.12 21.04 -8.56
N ARG A 10 -24.50 20.14 -7.66
CA ARG A 10 -24.85 20.54 -6.30
C ARG A 10 -23.53 20.78 -5.56
N PRO A 11 -23.43 21.83 -4.72
CA PRO A 11 -22.23 22.07 -3.92
C PRO A 11 -21.85 20.90 -3.00
N LEU A 12 -22.75 19.94 -2.78
CA LEU A 12 -22.54 18.70 -2.01
C LEU A 12 -21.82 17.58 -2.79
N ASP A 13 -21.61 17.71 -4.10
CA ASP A 13 -20.93 16.70 -4.94
C ASP A 13 -19.39 16.88 -4.91
N MET A 14 -18.94 18.11 -4.63
CA MET A 14 -17.55 18.53 -4.53
C MET A 14 -16.70 17.68 -3.55
N PRO A 15 -17.15 17.33 -2.33
CA PRO A 15 -16.35 16.51 -1.41
C PRO A 15 -16.07 15.09 -1.95
N PHE A 16 -17.01 14.48 -2.65
CA PHE A 16 -16.82 13.14 -3.24
C PHE A 16 -15.81 13.19 -4.40
N LEU A 17 -15.86 14.26 -5.21
CA LEU A 17 -14.90 14.49 -6.29
C LEU A 17 -13.48 14.67 -5.74
N VAL A 18 -13.31 15.47 -4.69
CA VAL A 18 -12.01 15.71 -4.04
C VAL A 18 -11.45 14.42 -3.45
N LEU A 19 -12.28 13.59 -2.82
CA LEU A 19 -11.87 12.30 -2.26
C LEU A 19 -11.37 11.35 -3.36
N ASP A 20 -12.11 11.22 -4.48
CA ASP A 20 -11.74 10.30 -5.55
C ASP A 20 -10.41 10.68 -6.21
N TRP A 21 -10.22 11.98 -6.50
CA TRP A 21 -8.95 12.49 -7.04
C TRP A 21 -7.79 12.32 -6.06
N SER A 22 -8.01 12.60 -4.77
CA SER A 22 -6.99 12.41 -3.73
C SER A 22 -6.55 10.96 -3.63
N LEU A 23 -7.50 10.01 -3.64
CA LEU A 23 -7.21 8.58 -3.60
C LEU A 23 -6.48 8.10 -4.86
N PHE A 24 -6.89 8.57 -6.04
CA PHE A 24 -6.21 8.24 -7.30
C PHE A 24 -4.76 8.70 -7.30
N ILE A 25 -4.51 9.95 -6.88
CA ILE A 25 -3.17 10.51 -6.76
C ILE A 25 -2.36 9.72 -5.72
N ALA A 26 -2.93 9.43 -4.55
CA ALA A 26 -2.28 8.61 -3.53
C ALA A 26 -1.88 7.23 -4.06
N GLN A 27 -2.77 6.54 -4.79
CA GLN A 27 -2.49 5.25 -5.41
C GLN A 27 -1.33 5.31 -6.42
N LEU A 28 -1.26 6.38 -7.21
CA LEU A 28 -0.16 6.61 -8.15
C LEU A 28 1.18 6.74 -7.40
N PHE A 29 1.23 7.60 -6.38
CA PHE A 29 2.45 7.80 -5.59
C PHE A 29 2.86 6.56 -4.80
N LEU A 30 1.89 5.81 -4.24
CA LEU A 30 2.15 4.53 -3.58
C LEU A 30 2.68 3.49 -4.57
N GLY A 31 2.14 3.43 -5.79
CA GLY A 31 2.65 2.56 -6.85
C GLY A 31 4.10 2.89 -7.23
N LEU A 32 4.43 4.18 -7.35
CA LEU A 32 5.81 4.63 -7.60
C LEU A 32 6.74 4.30 -6.44
N ALA A 33 6.32 4.56 -5.20
CA ALA A 33 7.06 4.21 -4.00
C ALA A 33 7.30 2.70 -3.89
N MET A 34 6.31 1.89 -4.25
CA MET A 34 6.40 0.43 -4.29
C MET A 34 7.40 -0.03 -5.37
N ALA A 35 7.45 0.62 -6.54
CA ALA A 35 8.45 0.34 -7.57
C ALA A 35 9.86 0.69 -7.10
N CYS A 36 10.06 1.83 -6.42
CA CYS A 36 11.34 2.20 -5.81
C CYS A 36 11.76 1.19 -4.72
N ALA A 37 10.82 0.73 -3.88
CA ALA A 37 11.08 -0.29 -2.87
C ALA A 37 11.47 -1.63 -3.49
N ALA A 38 10.77 -2.06 -4.54
CA ALA A 38 11.09 -3.27 -5.30
C ALA A 38 12.49 -3.18 -5.95
N TYR A 39 12.85 -2.01 -6.50
CA TYR A 39 14.20 -1.78 -7.01
C TYR A 39 15.27 -1.96 -5.92
N ARG A 40 15.07 -1.37 -4.72
CA ARG A 40 15.99 -1.52 -3.59
C ARG A 40 16.04 -2.95 -3.04
N LEU A 41 14.92 -3.66 -3.08
CA LEU A 41 14.83 -5.07 -2.69
C LEU A 41 15.69 -5.97 -3.57
N ILE A 42 15.67 -5.75 -4.90
CA ILE A 42 16.40 -6.58 -5.88
C ILE A 42 17.88 -6.19 -5.94
N PHE A 43 18.17 -4.89 -6.08
CA PHE A 43 19.51 -4.37 -6.33
C PHE A 43 20.24 -3.89 -5.06
N GLY A 44 19.71 -4.21 -3.86
CA GLY A 44 20.34 -3.85 -2.59
C GLY A 44 21.72 -4.50 -2.42
N PRO A 45 22.79 -3.73 -2.08
CA PRO A 45 24.15 -4.25 -1.95
C PRO A 45 24.37 -5.07 -0.68
N ARG A 46 23.65 -4.75 0.41
CA ARG A 46 23.69 -5.49 1.68
C ARG A 46 22.38 -6.24 1.90
N ALA A 47 22.44 -7.39 2.59
CA ALA A 47 21.24 -8.14 2.96
C ALA A 47 20.27 -7.30 3.81
N GLN A 48 20.78 -6.44 4.68
CA GLN A 48 19.99 -5.51 5.49
C GLN A 48 19.20 -4.51 4.63
N ASP A 49 19.80 -3.98 3.56
CA ASP A 49 19.11 -3.06 2.64
C ASP A 49 17.96 -3.74 1.91
N ARG A 50 18.11 -5.03 1.60
CA ARG A 50 17.05 -5.82 0.95
C ARG A 50 15.88 -6.06 1.90
N ILE A 51 16.15 -6.38 3.17
CA ILE A 51 15.09 -6.56 4.19
C ILE A 51 14.35 -5.25 4.43
N LEU A 52 15.05 -4.12 4.51
CA LEU A 52 14.44 -2.79 4.59
C LEU A 52 13.59 -2.48 3.34
N GLY A 53 14.07 -2.86 2.16
CA GLY A 53 13.30 -2.77 0.91
C GLY A 53 12.02 -3.61 0.94
N LEU A 54 12.09 -4.82 1.51
CA LEU A 54 10.95 -5.72 1.67
C LEU A 54 9.91 -5.14 2.64
N ASP A 55 10.35 -4.62 3.79
CA ASP A 55 9.49 -3.96 4.79
C ASP A 55 8.74 -2.78 4.16
N THR A 56 9.47 -1.92 3.46
CA THR A 56 8.91 -0.77 2.75
C THR A 56 7.92 -1.21 1.67
N PHE A 57 8.21 -2.30 0.96
CA PHE A 57 7.30 -2.86 -0.05
C PHE A 57 5.99 -3.34 0.56
N TYR A 58 6.02 -4.07 1.68
CA TYR A 58 4.82 -4.53 2.38
C TYR A 58 3.94 -3.39 2.89
N VAL A 59 4.55 -2.34 3.45
CA VAL A 59 3.81 -1.14 3.91
C VAL A 59 3.15 -0.42 2.74
N ASN A 60 3.84 -0.26 1.61
CA ASN A 60 3.24 0.36 0.42
C ASN A 60 2.09 -0.50 -0.14
N ALA A 61 2.25 -1.82 -0.19
CA ALA A 61 1.21 -2.74 -0.63
C ALA A 61 -0.04 -2.67 0.27
N MET A 62 0.15 -2.62 1.59
CA MET A 62 -0.94 -2.41 2.54
C MET A 62 -1.68 -1.09 2.29
N LEU A 63 -0.95 0.03 2.17
CA LEU A 63 -1.55 1.35 1.95
C LEU A 63 -2.28 1.43 0.61
N LEU A 64 -1.77 0.77 -0.43
CA LEU A 64 -2.40 0.71 -1.73
C LEU A 64 -3.71 -0.09 -1.67
N LEU A 65 -3.74 -1.19 -0.94
CA LEU A 65 -4.95 -1.97 -0.71
C LEU A 65 -5.97 -1.21 0.15
N LEU A 66 -5.50 -0.47 1.15
CA LEU A 66 -6.33 0.36 2.03
C LEU A 66 -7.02 1.48 1.24
N THR A 67 -6.26 2.25 0.46
CA THR A 67 -6.81 3.32 -0.39
C THR A 67 -7.76 2.79 -1.45
N TYR A 68 -7.50 1.59 -1.98
CA TYR A 68 -8.43 0.88 -2.87
C TYR A 68 -9.72 0.46 -2.16
N GLY A 69 -9.61 -0.07 -0.94
CA GLY A 69 -10.75 -0.42 -0.08
C GLY A 69 -11.67 0.76 0.22
N ILE A 70 -11.10 1.96 0.43
CA ILE A 70 -11.87 3.19 0.63
C ILE A 70 -12.73 3.51 -0.60
N ARG A 71 -12.23 3.33 -1.83
CA ARG A 71 -13.01 3.58 -3.06
C ARG A 71 -14.18 2.62 -3.24
N ILE A 72 -14.02 1.36 -2.81
CA ILE A 72 -15.05 0.31 -2.95
C ILE A 72 -16.05 0.33 -1.79
N ALA A 73 -15.76 1.06 -0.71
CA ALA A 73 -16.55 1.09 0.52
C ALA A 73 -16.76 -0.32 1.12
N SER A 74 -15.74 -1.18 1.05
CA SER A 74 -15.76 -2.54 1.60
C SER A 74 -14.69 -2.76 2.66
N ALA A 75 -15.10 -3.29 3.81
CA ALA A 75 -14.22 -3.62 4.92
C ALA A 75 -13.26 -4.79 4.64
N THR A 76 -13.57 -5.65 3.66
CA THR A 76 -12.74 -6.82 3.34
C THR A 76 -11.32 -6.42 2.93
N TYR A 77 -11.16 -5.32 2.20
CA TYR A 77 -9.83 -4.84 1.80
C TYR A 77 -9.03 -4.29 2.99
N PHE A 78 -9.71 -3.75 4.00
CA PHE A 78 -9.09 -3.33 5.25
C PHE A 78 -8.58 -4.53 6.06
N GLU A 79 -9.38 -5.60 6.15
CA GLU A 79 -8.96 -6.85 6.81
C GLU A 79 -7.72 -7.47 6.14
N VAL A 80 -7.71 -7.53 4.81
CA VAL A 80 -6.54 -8.04 4.07
C VAL A 80 -5.32 -7.12 4.28
N ALA A 81 -5.50 -5.81 4.33
CA ALA A 81 -4.42 -4.86 4.62
C ALA A 81 -3.82 -5.10 6.02
N LEU A 82 -4.65 -5.37 7.03
CA LEU A 82 -4.18 -5.73 8.38
C LEU A 82 -3.40 -7.05 8.39
N ILE A 83 -3.83 -8.05 7.63
CA ILE A 83 -3.09 -9.32 7.50
C ILE A 83 -1.72 -9.08 6.88
N ILE A 84 -1.65 -8.27 5.81
CA ILE A 84 -0.39 -7.89 5.17
C ILE A 84 0.52 -7.13 6.15
N ALA A 85 -0.04 -6.27 7.02
CA ALA A 85 0.69 -5.57 8.06
C ALA A 85 1.44 -6.53 8.99
N LEU A 86 0.69 -7.49 9.54
CA LEU A 86 1.19 -8.43 10.51
C LEU A 86 2.21 -9.37 9.88
N LEU A 87 1.93 -9.89 8.69
CA LEU A 87 2.84 -10.77 7.96
C LEU A 87 4.13 -10.04 7.55
N GLY A 88 4.02 -8.81 7.06
CA GLY A 88 5.17 -7.99 6.69
C GLY A 88 6.10 -7.74 7.88
N PHE A 89 5.53 -7.32 9.02
CA PHE A 89 6.29 -7.10 10.25
C PHE A 89 6.93 -8.37 10.81
N VAL A 90 6.20 -9.48 10.86
CA VAL A 90 6.74 -10.77 11.33
C VAL A 90 7.86 -11.26 10.41
N GLY A 91 7.68 -11.13 9.10
CA GLY A 91 8.70 -11.50 8.11
C GLY A 91 10.00 -10.70 8.28
N THR A 92 9.90 -9.38 8.47
CA THR A 92 11.09 -8.52 8.61
C THR A 92 11.76 -8.71 9.97
N ALA A 93 11.00 -8.95 11.03
CA ALA A 93 11.52 -9.34 12.35
C ALA A 93 12.28 -10.68 12.30
N ALA A 94 11.72 -11.70 11.64
CA ALA A 94 12.35 -13.01 11.47
C ALA A 94 13.65 -12.93 10.66
N LEU A 95 13.64 -12.20 9.54
CA LEU A 95 14.82 -11.99 8.71
C LEU A 95 15.92 -11.19 9.44
N SER A 96 15.53 -10.20 10.25
CA SER A 96 16.48 -9.42 11.05
C SER A 96 17.16 -10.26 12.14
N LYS A 97 16.38 -11.12 12.82
CA LYS A 97 16.90 -12.10 13.79
C LYS A 97 17.88 -13.07 13.14
N PHE A 98 17.55 -13.60 11.96
CA PHE A 98 18.42 -14.48 11.19
C PHE A 98 19.77 -13.82 10.87
N LEU A 99 19.76 -12.57 10.40
CA LEU A 99 21.01 -11.85 10.10
C LEU A 99 21.88 -11.57 11.32
N MET A 100 21.29 -11.32 12.49
CA MET A 100 22.04 -11.01 13.71
C MET A 100 22.65 -12.24 14.39
N ARG A 101 22.00 -13.40 14.30
CA ARG A 101 22.39 -14.59 15.07
C ARG A 101 22.83 -15.78 14.23
N GLY A 102 22.69 -15.75 12.91
CA GLY A 102 23.06 -16.86 12.02
C GLY A 102 22.09 -18.06 12.06
N GLU A 103 21.20 -18.14 13.05
CA GLU A 103 20.22 -19.21 13.22
C GLU A 103 18.82 -18.64 13.51
N VAL A 104 17.78 -19.22 12.90
CA VAL A 104 16.37 -18.78 13.01
C VAL A 104 15.68 -19.36 14.24
N ILE A 105 16.15 -20.49 14.78
CA ILE A 105 15.45 -21.31 15.78
C ILE A 105 16.44 -21.76 16.86
N GLU A 106 16.08 -21.56 18.12
CA GLU A 106 16.66 -22.17 19.31
C GLU A 106 15.55 -22.99 20.01
#